data_AF-A0A969P971-F1
#
_entry.id   AF-A0A969P971-F1
#
_cell.length_a   1.000
_cell.length_b   1.000
_cell.length_c   1.000
_cell.angle_alpha   90.00
_cell.angle_beta   90.00
_cell.angle_gamma   90.00
#
_symmetry.space_group_name_H-M   'P 1'
#
loop_
_entity.id
_entity.type
_entity.pdbx_description
1 polymer ?
#
loop_
_entity_poly.entity_id
_entity_poly.type
_entity_poly.pdbx_seq_one_letter_code
_entity_poly.pdbx_strand_id
1 'polypeptide(L)'
;MLNEEVPRIGQLKQIDNAAQEKINALLRAYLERWRDRIHPQNLDLTVFILERTVEALCHSAVIDHPEFLRDGQLEQEIANLLLSYLVKDPTQAEITL
;
A
#
# COMPACT_ATOMS: atom_id res chain seq x y z
N MET A 1 32.58 -15.18 18.93
CA MET A 1 32.93 -14.17 17.91
C MET A 1 31.78 -14.10 16.92
N LEU A 2 30.94 -13.06 17.00
CA LEU A 2 29.88 -12.74 16.05
C LEU A 2 29.76 -11.21 16.06
N ASN A 3 30.57 -10.51 15.26
CA ASN A 3 30.54 -9.04 15.24
C ASN A 3 30.72 -8.42 13.83
N GLU A 4 30.66 -9.21 12.76
CA GLU A 4 30.88 -8.71 11.38
C GLU A 4 29.61 -8.61 10.52
N GLU A 5 28.44 -9.05 11.00
CA GLU A 5 27.18 -9.01 10.21
C GLU A 5 26.35 -7.72 10.39
N VAL A 6 26.75 -6.82 11.29
CA VAL A 6 25.98 -5.60 11.61
C VAL A 6 25.99 -4.54 10.49
N PRO A 7 27.09 -4.29 9.73
CA PRO A 7 27.11 -3.22 8.73
C PRO A 7 26.22 -3.47 7.50
N ARG A 8 26.13 -4.73 7.04
CA ARG A 8 25.39 -5.08 5.82
C ARG A 8 23.87 -4.99 6.01
N ILE A 9 23.35 -5.48 7.13
CA ILE A 9 21.92 -5.39 7.42
C ILE A 9 21.46 -3.93 7.52
N GLY A 10 22.28 -3.04 8.08
CA GLY A 10 21.98 -1.61 8.15
C GLY A 10 21.92 -0.93 6.77
N GLN A 11 22.85 -1.26 5.87
CA GLN A 11 22.88 -0.70 4.51
C GLN A 11 21.71 -1.21 3.65
N LEU A 12 21.36 -2.50 3.76
CA LEU A 12 20.20 -3.08 3.04
C LEU A 12 18.89 -2.41 3.48
N LYS A 13 18.67 -2.28 4.79
CA LYS A 13 17.48 -1.58 5.33
C LYS A 13 17.39 -0.12 4.86
N GLN A 14 18.51 0.58 4.72
CA GLN A 14 18.51 1.96 4.22
C GLN A 14 18.12 2.04 2.74
N ILE A 15 18.58 1.10 1.92
CA ILE A 15 18.23 1.03 0.49
C ILE A 15 16.74 0.70 0.34
N ASP A 16 16.24 -0.26 1.12
CA ASP A 16 14.82 -0.63 1.13
C ASP A 16 13.94 0.55 1.54
N ASN A 17 14.32 1.27 2.61
CA ASN A 17 13.60 2.47 3.04
C ASN A 17 13.60 3.58 1.97
N ALA A 18 14.73 3.83 1.32
CA ALA A 18 14.82 4.86 0.28
C ALA A 18 13.99 4.49 -0.97
N ALA A 19 13.90 3.20 -1.30
CA ALA A 19 13.02 2.73 -2.37
C ALA A 19 11.55 2.89 -1.98
N GLN A 20 11.20 2.54 -0.74
CA GLN A 20 9.85 2.67 -0.20
C GLN A 20 9.38 4.13 -0.16
N GLU A 21 10.22 5.05 0.31
CA GLU A 21 9.95 6.49 0.32
C GLU A 21 9.67 7.02 -1.09
N LYS A 22 10.42 6.57 -2.10
CA LYS A 22 10.18 6.94 -3.50
C LYS A 22 8.84 6.42 -4.01
N ILE A 23 8.48 5.19 -3.69
CA ILE A 23 7.17 4.61 -4.05
C ILE A 23 6.05 5.42 -3.38
N ASN A 24 6.18 5.71 -2.09
CA ASN A 24 5.21 6.49 -1.33
C ASN A 24 5.05 7.90 -1.91
N ALA A 25 6.15 8.56 -2.30
CA ALA A 25 6.11 9.85 -2.97
C ALA A 25 5.42 9.81 -4.34
N LEU A 26 5.68 8.77 -5.15
CA LEU A 26 5.00 8.57 -6.44
C LEU A 26 3.50 8.33 -6.26
N LEU A 27 3.13 7.49 -5.29
CA LEU A 27 1.74 7.19 -4.97
C LEU A 27 1.00 8.44 -4.49
N ARG A 28 1.63 9.24 -3.62
CA ARG A 28 1.10 10.53 -3.17
C ARG A 28 0.86 11.48 -4.35
N ALA A 29 1.86 11.64 -5.22
CA ALA A 29 1.78 12.51 -6.38
C ALA A 29 0.70 12.05 -7.37
N TYR A 30 0.50 10.74 -7.49
CA TYR A 30 -0.59 10.16 -8.26
C TYR A 30 -1.95 10.52 -7.63
N LEU A 31 -2.14 10.25 -6.34
CA LEU A 31 -3.41 10.53 -5.64
C LEU A 31 -3.79 12.01 -5.65
N GLU A 32 -2.81 12.92 -5.56
CA GLU A 32 -3.06 14.37 -5.65
C GLU A 32 -3.73 14.76 -6.99
N ARG A 33 -3.34 14.12 -8.10
CA ARG A 33 -3.96 14.36 -9.42
C ARG A 33 -5.42 13.92 -9.49
N TRP A 34 -5.83 13.02 -8.61
CA TRP A 34 -7.18 12.44 -8.55
C TRP A 34 -7.96 12.92 -7.33
N ARG A 35 -7.48 13.95 -6.62
CA ARG A 35 -8.01 14.38 -5.32
C ARG A 35 -9.51 14.63 -5.31
N ASP A 36 -10.06 15.21 -6.36
CA ASP A 36 -11.50 15.51 -6.46
C ASP A 36 -12.38 14.26 -6.66
N ARG A 37 -11.76 13.12 -7.01
CA ARG A 37 -12.42 11.86 -7.34
C ARG A 37 -12.25 10.78 -6.28
N ILE A 38 -11.40 11.00 -5.28
CA ILE A 38 -11.15 10.07 -4.19
C ILE A 38 -11.81 10.54 -2.89
N HIS A 39 -12.22 9.58 -2.06
CA HIS A 39 -12.86 9.86 -0.77
C HIS A 39 -11.88 10.44 0.27
N PRO A 40 -10.67 9.87 0.48
CA PRO A 40 -9.78 10.33 1.54
C PRO A 40 -9.18 11.72 1.29
N GLN A 41 -9.24 12.58 2.30
CA GLN A 41 -8.72 13.96 2.23
C GLN A 41 -7.24 14.08 2.63
N ASN A 42 -6.80 13.21 3.54
CA ASN A 42 -5.41 13.15 4.00
C ASN A 42 -4.63 12.14 3.15
N LEU A 43 -3.92 12.66 2.14
CA LEU A 43 -3.20 11.81 1.18
C LEU A 43 -2.00 11.09 1.80
N ASP A 44 -1.32 11.69 2.77
CA ASP A 44 -0.18 11.06 3.44
C ASP A 44 -0.65 9.84 4.25
N LEU A 45 -1.76 9.98 4.98
CA LEU A 45 -2.40 8.86 5.66
C LEU A 45 -2.91 7.80 4.68
N THR A 46 -3.45 8.22 3.54
CA THR A 46 -3.93 7.32 2.50
C THR A 46 -2.80 6.48 1.93
N VAL A 47 -1.67 7.10 1.57
CA VAL A 47 -0.46 6.41 1.09
C VAL A 47 0.02 5.39 2.11
N PHE A 48 0.08 5.78 3.39
CA PHE A 48 0.44 4.86 4.48
C PHE A 48 -0.50 3.65 4.55
N ILE A 49 -1.81 3.87 4.48
CA ILE A 49 -2.78 2.76 4.50
C ILE A 49 -2.59 1.84 3.30
N LEU A 50 -2.51 2.39 2.08
CA LEU A 50 -2.37 1.60 0.86
C LEU A 50 -1.09 0.74 0.90
N GLU A 51 0.05 1.34 1.28
CA GLU A 51 1.31 0.63 1.43
C GLU A 51 1.20 -0.51 2.44
N ARG A 52 0.80 -0.20 3.68
CA ARG A 52 0.77 -1.19 4.76
C ARG A 52 -0.20 -2.33 4.47
N THR A 53 -1.32 -2.05 3.79
CA THR A 53 -2.26 -3.10 3.38
C THR A 53 -1.63 -4.04 2.35
N VAL A 54 -1.01 -3.52 1.29
CA VAL A 54 -0.37 -4.36 0.27
C VAL A 54 0.77 -5.17 0.89
N GLU A 55 1.67 -4.51 1.64
CA GLU A 55 2.80 -5.16 2.27
C GLU A 55 2.37 -6.29 3.21
N ALA A 56 1.43 -6.03 4.12
CA ALA A 56 0.98 -7.02 5.09
C ALA A 56 0.29 -8.22 4.42
N LEU A 57 -0.60 -7.96 3.45
CA LEU A 57 -1.33 -9.05 2.77
C LEU A 57 -0.40 -9.90 1.90
N CYS A 58 0.52 -9.27 1.16
CA CYS A 58 1.50 -10.02 0.38
C CYS A 58 2.47 -10.81 1.29
N HIS A 59 2.93 -10.21 2.39
CA HIS A 59 3.81 -10.88 3.34
C HIS A 59 3.15 -12.13 3.96
N SER A 60 1.91 -11.99 4.44
CA SER A 60 1.14 -13.11 4.98
C SER A 60 0.84 -14.17 3.93
N ALA A 61 0.53 -13.78 2.69
CA ALA A 61 0.32 -14.77 1.62
C ALA A 61 1.59 -15.56 1.31
N VAL A 62 2.77 -14.92 1.26
CA VAL A 62 4.03 -15.61 0.99
C VAL A 62 4.40 -16.59 2.11
N ILE A 63 4.14 -16.23 3.37
CA ILE A 63 4.58 -17.02 4.54
C ILE A 63 3.55 -18.06 4.95
N ASP A 64 2.29 -17.66 5.10
CA ASP A 64 1.25 -18.45 5.77
C ASP A 64 0.34 -19.17 4.76
N HIS A 65 0.10 -18.55 3.60
CA HIS A 65 -0.90 -19.03 2.62
C HIS A 65 -0.43 -18.93 1.15
N PRO A 66 0.68 -19.58 0.77
CA PRO A 66 1.24 -19.47 -0.59
C PRO A 66 0.30 -19.98 -1.69
N GLU A 67 -0.72 -20.76 -1.34
CA GLU A 67 -1.79 -21.18 -2.25
C GLU A 67 -2.56 -20.02 -2.87
N PHE A 68 -2.63 -18.85 -2.22
CA PHE A 68 -3.33 -17.67 -2.74
C PHE A 68 -2.56 -16.94 -3.86
N LEU A 69 -1.30 -17.31 -4.13
CA LEU A 69 -0.44 -16.68 -5.15
C LEU A 69 -0.52 -17.37 -6.52
N ARG A 70 -1.43 -18.34 -6.70
CA ARG A 70 -1.39 -19.26 -7.86
C ARG A 70 -2.04 -18.72 -9.12
N ASP A 71 -3.08 -17.90 -8.98
CA ASP A 71 -3.97 -17.54 -10.08
C ASP A 71 -4.26 -16.04 -10.20
N GLY A 72 -3.60 -15.21 -9.38
CA GLY A 72 -3.80 -13.77 -9.39
C GLY A 72 -5.02 -13.29 -8.60
N GLN A 73 -5.75 -14.20 -7.93
CA GLN A 73 -6.96 -13.84 -7.19
C GLN A 73 -6.66 -12.90 -6.02
N LEU A 74 -5.55 -13.12 -5.31
CA LEU A 74 -5.15 -12.25 -4.21
C LEU A 74 -4.92 -10.81 -4.65
N GLU A 75 -4.21 -10.61 -5.76
CA GLU A 75 -3.93 -9.31 -6.33
C GLU A 75 -5.22 -8.59 -6.73
N GLN A 76 -6.18 -9.33 -7.30
CA GLN A 76 -7.47 -8.79 -7.68
C GLN A 76 -8.29 -8.36 -6.45
N GLU A 77 -8.31 -9.17 -5.40
CA GLU A 77 -9.03 -8.84 -4.15
C GLU A 77 -8.41 -7.64 -3.42
N ILE A 78 -7.07 -7.57 -3.37
CA ILE A 78 -6.36 -6.41 -2.83
C ILE A 78 -6.71 -5.17 -3.64
N ALA A 79 -6.63 -5.23 -4.98
CA ALA A 79 -6.98 -4.10 -5.83
C ALA A 79 -8.42 -3.64 -5.60
N ASN A 80 -9.38 -4.57 -5.52
CA ASN A 80 -10.78 -4.27 -5.25
C ASN A 80 -10.98 -3.59 -3.88
N LEU A 81 -10.32 -4.08 -2.84
CA LEU A 81 -10.35 -3.49 -1.50
C LEU A 81 -9.82 -2.05 -1.51
N LEU A 82 -8.66 -1.83 -2.11
CA LEU A 82 -8.03 -0.51 -2.16
C LEU A 82 -8.82 0.48 -3.02
N LEU A 83 -9.36 0.03 -4.16
CA LEU A 83 -10.21 0.87 -5.01
C LEU A 83 -11.51 1.24 -4.29
N SER A 84 -12.13 0.31 -3.57
CA SER A 84 -13.34 0.57 -2.79
C SER A 84 -13.10 1.58 -1.67
N TYR A 85 -11.91 1.54 -1.05
CA TYR A 85 -11.49 2.53 -0.06
C TYR A 85 -11.23 3.91 -0.68
N LEU A 86 -10.67 3.96 -1.88
CA LEU A 86 -10.30 5.20 -2.56
C LEU A 86 -11.48 5.89 -3.24
N VAL A 87 -12.39 5.15 -3.86
CA VAL A 87 -13.45 5.72 -4.69
C VAL A 87 -14.53 6.33 -3.81
N LYS A 88 -14.87 7.59 -4.09
CA LYS A 88 -16.00 8.27 -3.46
C LYS A 88 -17.29 7.59 -3.92
N ASP A 89 -17.96 6.91 -3.00
CA ASP A 89 -19.26 6.27 -3.27
C ASP A 89 -20.26 7.34 -3.73
N PRO A 90 -20.77 7.29 -4.98
CA PRO A 90 -21.71 8.31 -5.48
C PRO A 90 -23.01 8.34 -4.65
N THR A 91 -23.33 7.23 -3.99
CA THR A 91 -24.56 7.04 -3.22
C THR A 91 -24.60 7.82 -1.90
N GLN A 92 -23.44 8.24 -1.35
CA GLN A 92 -23.40 9.01 -0.10
C GLN A 92 -23.69 10.51 -0.28
N ALA A 93 -23.71 11.01 -1.52
CA ALA A 93 -24.02 12.41 -1.82
C ALA A 93 -25.51 12.74 -1.72
N GLU A 94 -26.40 11.74 -1.88
CA GLU A 94 -27.86 11.95 -1.94
C GLU A 94 -28.56 11.96 -0.57
N ILE A 95 -27.88 11.50 0.51
CA ILE A 95 -28.49 11.38 1.85
C ILE A 95 -28.26 12.65 2.71
N THR A 96 -27.59 13.68 2.17
CA THR A 96 -27.33 14.96 2.89
C THR A 96 -28.08 16.16 2.29
N LEU A 97 -29.27 15.95 1.71
CA LEU A 97 -30.21 17.02 1.31
C LEU A 97 -31.51 16.88 2.10
#